data_AF-A0A2V8I6A6-F1
#
_entry.id   AF-A0A2V8I6A6-F1
#
_cell.length_a   1.000
_cell.length_b   1.000
_cell.length_c   1.000
_cell.angle_alpha   90.00
_cell.angle_beta   90.00
_cell.angle_gamma   90.00
#
_symmetry.space_group_name_H-M   'P 1'
#
loop_
_entity.id
_entity.type
_entity.pdbx_description
1 polymer ?
#
loop_
_entity_poly.entity_id
_entity_poly.type
_entity_poly.pdbx_seq_one_letter_code
_entity_poly.pdbx_strand_id
1 'polypeptide(L)' 'PCCCPLKTTPNSFRPSLIPPLDGTYTVFGRVAEGMDVVEKIAAVPVENERPKERVDIYAMKLERKK' A
#
# COMPACT_ATOMS: atom_id res chain seq x y z
N PRO A 1 18.72 13.28 26.74
CA PRO A 1 17.90 14.22 25.94
C PRO A 1 18.01 13.85 24.44
N CYS A 2 17.05 13.16 23.84
CA CYS A 2 15.68 13.62 23.67
C CYS A 2 14.68 12.50 23.98
N CYS A 3 13.77 12.83 24.90
CA CYS A 3 12.52 12.12 25.09
C CYS A 3 11.60 12.57 23.95
N CYS A 4 11.30 11.70 22.97
CA CYS A 4 10.21 11.96 22.03
C CYS A 4 8.96 11.29 22.61
N PRO A 5 8.01 12.07 23.17
CA PRO A 5 6.81 11.50 23.77
C PRO A 5 5.96 10.90 22.66
N LEU A 6 5.44 9.70 22.94
CA LEU A 6 4.37 9.05 22.19
C LEU A 6 3.21 10.04 22.01
N LYS A 7 3.18 10.76 20.90
CA LYS A 7 1.96 11.44 20.45
C LYS A 7 1.14 10.42 19.68
N THR A 8 0.27 9.76 20.42
CA THR A 8 -1.04 9.29 19.96
C THR A 8 -1.78 10.44 19.28
N THR A 9 -1.56 10.62 17.97
CA THR A 9 -2.54 11.21 17.08
C THR A 9 -3.40 10.06 16.54
N PRO A 10 -4.75 10.16 16.56
CA PRO A 10 -5.61 9.04 16.16
C PRO A 10 -5.54 8.71 14.66
N ASN A 11 -4.79 9.48 13.86
CA ASN A 11 -4.69 9.35 12.40
C ASN A 11 -3.23 9.27 11.89
N SER A 12 -2.28 8.74 12.66
CA SER A 12 -0.95 8.43 12.12
C SER A 12 -1.03 7.16 11.25
N PHE A 13 -1.23 7.42 9.96
CA PHE A 13 -0.87 6.51 8.87
C PHE A 13 0.48 5.90 9.22
N ARG A 14 0.50 4.60 9.52
CA ARG A 14 1.66 3.92 10.13
C ARG A 14 2.91 4.26 9.28
N PRO A 15 4.02 4.69 9.88
CA PRO A 15 5.25 4.91 9.13
C PRO A 15 5.56 3.61 8.39
N SER A 16 5.79 3.72 7.09
CA SER A 16 6.14 2.56 6.29
C SER A 16 7.46 2.01 6.85
N LEU A 17 7.62 0.69 6.92
CA LEU A 17 8.87 0.08 7.41
C LEU A 17 10.06 0.31 6.44
N ILE A 18 9.85 1.16 5.42
CA ILE A 18 10.80 1.51 4.38
C ILE A 18 11.05 3.04 4.48
N PRO A 19 11.84 3.47 5.49
CA PRO A 19 12.12 4.88 5.75
C PRO A 19 12.66 5.69 4.56
N PRO A 20 13.39 5.14 3.56
CA PRO A 20 13.82 5.94 2.41
C PRO A 20 12.70 6.31 1.42
N LEU A 21 11.50 5.74 1.53
CA LEU A 21 10.37 6.08 0.66
C LEU A 21 9.48 7.19 1.24
N ASP A 22 9.60 7.45 2.55
CA ASP A 22 8.87 8.50 3.25
C ASP A 22 9.42 9.87 2.83
N GLY A 23 8.74 10.52 1.87
CA GLY A 23 9.10 11.83 1.33
C GLY A 23 9.31 11.85 -0.19
N THR A 24 9.55 10.69 -0.82
CA THR A 24 9.63 10.54 -2.28
C THR A 24 8.27 10.15 -2.88
N TYR A 25 7.42 9.47 -2.10
CA TYR A 25 6.10 9.01 -2.56
C TYR A 25 4.99 9.43 -1.59
N THR A 26 3.92 10.02 -2.14
CA THR A 26 2.75 10.42 -1.35
C THR A 26 1.81 9.23 -1.16
N VAL A 27 1.54 8.87 0.08
CA VAL A 27 0.61 7.78 0.36
C VAL A 27 -0.83 8.27 0.38
N PHE A 28 -1.66 7.71 -0.51
CA PHE A 28 -3.05 8.14 -0.74
C PHE A 28 -4.11 7.17 -0.20
N GLY A 29 -3.72 5.97 0.25
CA GLY A 29 -4.66 4.97 0.74
C GLY A 29 -3.98 3.67 1.17
N ARG A 30 -4.78 2.76 1.73
CA ARG A 30 -4.39 1.40 2.09
C ARG A 30 -5.44 0.41 1.60
N VAL A 31 -5.04 -0.82 1.34
CA VAL A 31 -5.98 -1.91 1.04
C VAL A 31 -6.79 -2.20 2.30
N ALA A 32 -8.12 -2.07 2.21
CA ALA A 32 -9.02 -2.35 3.33
C ALA A 32 -9.43 -3.83 3.37
N GLU A 33 -9.61 -4.45 2.20
CA GLU A 33 -10.04 -5.83 2.01
C GLU A 33 -9.35 -6.42 0.76
N GLY A 34 -9.21 -7.74 0.68
CA GLY A 34 -8.64 -8.42 -0.50
C GLY A 34 -7.10 -8.50 -0.53
N MET A 35 -6.43 -8.50 0.64
CA MET A 35 -4.97 -8.68 0.71
C MET A 35 -4.53 -10.04 0.15
N ASP A 36 -5.38 -11.06 0.22
CA ASP A 36 -5.15 -12.38 -0.36
C ASP A 36 -5.00 -12.35 -1.89
N VAL A 37 -5.72 -11.43 -2.56
CA VAL A 37 -5.59 -11.22 -4.01
C VAL A 37 -4.25 -10.56 -4.33
N VAL A 38 -3.81 -9.61 -3.50
CA VAL A 38 -2.49 -8.97 -3.63
C VAL A 38 -1.38 -10.00 -3.51
N GLU A 39 -1.48 -10.92 -2.55
CA GLU A 39 -0.53 -12.03 -2.37
C GLU A 39 -0.49 -12.96 -3.60
N LYS A 40 -1.66 -13.30 -4.16
CA LYS A 40 -1.74 -14.12 -5.39
C LYS A 40 -1.07 -13.44 -6.58
N ILE A 41 -1.25 -12.12 -6.74
CA ILE A 41 -0.59 -11.34 -7.80
C ILE A 41 0.92 -11.32 -7.59
N ALA A 42 1.38 -11.16 -6.34
CA ALA A 42 2.81 -11.18 -6.01
C ALA A 42 3.47 -12.55 -6.27
N ALA A 43 2.71 -13.64 -6.23
CA ALA A 43 3.18 -14.99 -6.50
C ALA A 43 3.25 -15.35 -8.00
N VAL A 44 2.78 -14.49 -8.90
CA VAL A 44 2.82 -14.73 -10.36
C VAL A 44 4.27 -14.74 -10.84
N PRO A 45 4.68 -15.68 -11.72
CA PRO A 45 6.04 -15.71 -12.24
C PRO A 45 6.36 -14.45 -13.04
N VAL A 46 7.48 -13.81 -12.68
CA VAL A 46 7.97 -12.59 -13.32
C VAL A 46 9.21 -12.88 -14.18
N GLU A 47 9.38 -12.09 -15.23
CA GLU A 47 10.57 -12.00 -16.05
C GLU A 47 10.98 -10.53 -16.13
N ASN A 48 12.16 -10.19 -15.59
CA ASN A 48 12.66 -8.80 -15.54
C ASN A 48 11.63 -7.82 -14.95
N GLU A 49 11.08 -8.14 -13.78
CA GLU A 49 10.07 -7.33 -13.05
C GLU A 49 8.70 -7.20 -13.75
N ARG A 50 8.51 -7.85 -14.91
CA ARG A 50 7.23 -7.91 -15.61
C ARG A 50 6.59 -9.28 -15.42
N PRO A 51 5.30 -9.36 -15.05
CA PRO A 51 4.58 -10.62 -15.02
C PRO A 51 4.61 -11.32 -16.39
N LYS A 52 4.86 -12.63 -16.41
CA LYS A 52 4.77 -13.43 -17.64
C LYS A 52 3.34 -13.53 -18.15
N GLU A 53 2.39 -13.61 -17.22
CA GLU A 53 0.97 -13.58 -17.49
C GLU A 53 0.43 -12.17 -17.25
N ARG A 54 -0.43 -11.69 -18.15
CA ARG A 54 -0.98 -10.34 -18.08
C ARG A 54 -1.97 -10.23 -16.92
N VAL A 55 -1.71 -9.30 -16.00
CA VAL A 55 -2.59 -8.98 -14.88
C VAL A 55 -3.26 -7.63 -15.14
N ASP A 56 -4.53 -7.65 -15.52
CA ASP A 56 -5.31 -6.45 -15.85
C ASP A 56 -6.28 -6.08 -14.74
N ILE A 57 -6.52 -4.76 -14.59
CA ILE A 57 -7.61 -4.24 -13.77
C ILE A 57 -8.82 -4.00 -14.69
N TYR A 58 -9.83 -4.86 -14.58
CA TYR A 58 -10.99 -4.83 -15.47
C TYR A 58 -11.96 -3.68 -15.18
N ALA A 59 -12.19 -3.37 -13.91
CA ALA A 59 -13.14 -2.33 -13.50
C ALA A 59 -12.79 -1.76 -12.13
N MET A 60 -13.08 -0.48 -11.94
CA MET A 60 -12.97 0.23 -10.67
C MET A 60 -14.33 0.84 -10.33
N LYS A 61 -14.82 0.61 -9.11
CA LYS A 61 -16.05 1.20 -8.61
C LYS A 61 -15.75 2.22 -7.51
N LEU A 62 -16.31 3.41 -7.63
CA LEU A 62 -16.20 4.48 -6.63
C LEU A 62 -17.50 4.56 -5.84
N GLU A 63 -17.44 4.24 -4.55
CA GLU A 63 -18.55 4.43 -3.61
C GLU A 63 -18.41 5.78 -2.93
N ARG A 64 -19.31 6.72 -3.24
CA ARG A 64 -19.33 8.02 -2.58
C ARG A 64 -20.16 7.91 -1.30
N LYS A 65 -19.51 7.80 -0.15
CA LYS A 65 -20.21 7.94 1.13
C LYS A 65 -20.72 9.38 1.26
N LYS A 66 -22.02 9.51 1.49
CA LYS A 66 -22.75 10.78 1.62
C LYS A 66 -22.60 11.37 3.02
#